data_AF-A0A0D1J1I1-F1
#
_entry.id   AF-A0A0D1J1I1-F1
#
_cell.length_a   1.000
_cell.length_b   1.000
_cell.length_c   1.000
_cell.angle_alpha   90.00
_cell.angle_beta   90.00
_cell.angle_gamma   90.00
#
_symmetry.space_group_name_H-M   'P 1'
#
loop_
_entity.id
_entity.type
_entity.pdbx_description
1 polymer ?
#
loop_
_entity_poly.entity_id
_entity_poly.type
_entity_poly.pdbx_seq_one_letter_code
_entity_poly.pdbx_strand_id
1 'polypeptide(L)' 'MDPDPSPTPAPAPDTGYTPGGVPTFESVREKIETRYGTAIGSAELAADTPEGRSVEEQYEARQKAAAERVEQIRRSMHES' A
#
# COMPACT_ATOMS: atom_id res chain seq x y z
N MET A 1 -14.20 16.69 -61.34
CA MET A 1 -13.77 17.22 -60.02
C MET A 1 -14.27 16.20 -59.01
N ASP A 2 -13.51 15.11 -58.86
CA ASP A 2 -13.80 14.13 -57.82
C ASP A 2 -13.61 14.81 -56.45
N PRO A 3 -14.52 14.61 -55.48
CA PRO A 3 -14.32 15.16 -54.15
C PRO A 3 -13.13 14.46 -53.48
N ASP A 4 -12.17 15.26 -53.04
CA ASP A 4 -11.01 14.85 -52.26
C ASP A 4 -11.47 14.08 -51.00
N PRO A 5 -10.97 12.86 -50.73
CA PRO A 5 -11.36 12.12 -49.54
C PRO A 5 -10.85 12.86 -48.30
N SER A 6 -11.78 13.44 -47.55
CA SER A 6 -11.47 14.10 -46.28
C SER A 6 -10.72 13.14 -45.34
N PRO A 7 -9.62 13.58 -44.70
CA PRO A 7 -8.85 12.71 -43.80
C PRO A 7 -9.72 12.30 -42.61
N THR A 8 -9.86 11.00 -42.39
CA THR A 8 -10.51 10.43 -41.22
C THR A 8 -9.76 10.92 -39.97
N PRO A 9 -10.42 11.51 -38.96
CA PRO A 9 -9.74 11.91 -37.73
C PRO A 9 -9.10 10.68 -37.06
N ALA A 10 -7.81 10.79 -36.76
CA ALA A 10 -7.06 9.76 -36.05
C ALA A 10 -7.72 9.47 -34.68
N PRO A 11 -7.69 8.21 -34.19
CA PRO A 11 -8.22 7.88 -32.87
C PRO A 11 -7.52 8.72 -31.80
N ALA A 12 -8.32 9.32 -30.90
CA ALA A 12 -7.79 10.10 -29.79
C ALA A 12 -6.89 9.23 -28.90
N PRO A 13 -5.82 9.81 -28.30
CA PRO A 13 -4.97 9.07 -27.38
C PRO A 13 -5.79 8.52 -26.21
N ASP A 14 -5.51 7.29 -25.81
CA ASP A 14 -6.15 6.69 -24.64
C ASP A 14 -5.57 7.32 -23.37
N THR A 15 -6.14 8.47 -23.01
CA THR A 15 -5.72 9.25 -21.84
C THR A 15 -6.28 8.68 -20.54
N GLY A 16 -7.21 7.72 -20.60
CA GLY A 16 -8.02 7.31 -19.45
C GLY A 16 -9.06 8.33 -19.01
N TYR A 17 -9.25 9.42 -19.75
CA TYR A 17 -10.27 10.45 -19.51
C TYR A 17 -11.10 10.70 -20.78
N THR A 18 -12.38 11.00 -20.57
CA THR A 18 -13.26 11.53 -21.61
C THR A 18 -12.81 12.95 -22.03
N PRO A 19 -13.24 13.46 -23.20
CA PRO A 19 -12.93 14.83 -23.61
C PRO A 19 -13.37 15.92 -22.61
N GLY A 20 -14.40 15.63 -21.80
CA GLY A 20 -14.86 16.50 -20.71
C GLY A 20 -14.02 16.41 -19.43
N GLY A 21 -12.91 15.65 -19.43
CA GLY A 21 -12.03 15.47 -18.28
C GLY A 21 -12.56 14.48 -17.22
N VAL A 22 -13.64 13.76 -17.51
CA VAL A 22 -14.17 12.73 -16.58
C VAL A 22 -13.38 11.44 -16.80
N PRO A 23 -12.84 10.79 -15.74
CA PRO A 23 -12.19 9.49 -15.86
C PRO A 23 -13.09 8.45 -16.49
N THR A 24 -12.54 7.59 -17.36
CA THR A 24 -13.25 6.42 -17.85
C THR A 24 -13.36 5.36 -16.75
N PHE A 25 -14.31 4.44 -16.91
CA PHE A 25 -14.43 3.33 -15.97
C PHE A 25 -13.17 2.46 -15.94
N GLU A 26 -12.55 2.23 -17.10
CA GLU A 26 -11.33 1.43 -17.21
C GLU A 26 -10.16 2.06 -16.45
N SER A 27 -9.95 3.39 -16.58
CA SER A 27 -8.87 4.06 -15.87
C SER A 27 -9.05 4.06 -14.34
N VAL A 28 -10.30 4.14 -13.88
CA VAL A 28 -10.62 4.00 -12.45
C VAL A 28 -10.36 2.57 -11.97
N ARG A 29 -10.76 1.56 -12.76
CA ARG A 29 -10.51 0.15 -12.43
C ARG A 29 -9.00 -0.11 -12.32
N GLU A 30 -8.25 0.21 -13.36
CA GLU A 30 -6.79 0.01 -13.41
C GLU A 30 -6.09 0.70 -12.23
N LYS A 31 -6.51 1.92 -11.90
CA LYS A 31 -5.99 2.67 -10.76
C LYS A 31 -6.29 1.98 -9.42
N ILE A 32 -7.48 1.41 -9.25
CA ILE A 32 -7.84 0.65 -8.04
C ILE A 32 -6.99 -0.61 -7.95
N GLU A 33 -6.87 -1.38 -9.03
CA GLU A 33 -6.08 -2.61 -9.08
C GLU A 33 -4.59 -2.35 -8.78
N THR A 34 -4.03 -1.29 -9.37
CA THR A 34 -2.64 -0.88 -9.13
C THR A 34 -2.40 -0.49 -7.67
N ARG A 35 -3.31 0.31 -7.09
CA ARG A 35 -3.22 0.72 -5.67
C ARG A 35 -3.38 -0.47 -4.74
N TYR A 36 -4.30 -1.39 -5.06
CA TYR A 36 -4.52 -2.59 -4.27
C TYR A 36 -3.30 -3.51 -4.30
N GLY A 37 -2.72 -3.77 -5.47
CA GLY A 37 -1.49 -4.55 -5.61
C GLY A 37 -0.31 -3.94 -4.87
N THR A 38 -0.17 -2.60 -4.95
CA THR A 38 0.87 -1.87 -4.20
C THR A 38 0.65 -1.96 -2.69
N ALA A 39 -0.59 -1.79 -2.23
CA ALA A 39 -0.91 -1.83 -0.81
C ALA A 39 -0.51 -3.17 -0.18
N ILE A 40 -0.77 -4.29 -0.86
CA ILE A 40 -0.39 -5.63 -0.39
C ILE A 40 1.12 -5.73 -0.11
N GLY A 41 1.98 -5.28 -1.03
CA GLY A 41 3.44 -5.37 -0.86
C GLY A 41 4.07 -4.25 -0.04
N SER A 42 3.37 -3.12 0.12
CA SER A 42 3.94 -1.92 0.76
C SER A 42 4.25 -2.11 2.24
N ALA A 43 3.47 -2.93 2.96
CA ALA A 43 3.67 -3.19 4.38
C ALA A 43 4.96 -3.99 4.63
N GLU A 44 5.24 -4.99 3.78
CA GLU A 44 6.48 -5.78 3.86
C GLU A 44 7.71 -4.91 3.58
N LEU A 45 7.64 -4.07 2.55
CA LEU A 45 8.71 -3.13 2.24
C LEU A 45 8.93 -2.11 3.36
N ALA A 46 7.86 -1.60 3.97
CA ALA A 46 7.94 -0.68 5.09
C ALA A 46 8.56 -1.34 6.33
N ALA A 47 8.21 -2.60 6.61
CA ALA A 47 8.80 -3.37 7.70
C ALA A 47 10.31 -3.61 7.50
N ASP A 48 10.75 -3.83 6.26
CA ASP A 48 12.16 -4.09 5.95
C ASP A 48 13.04 -2.81 5.90
N THR A 49 12.46 -1.64 6.16
CA THR A 49 13.24 -0.41 6.37
C THR A 49 14.01 -0.45 7.69
N PRO A 50 15.15 0.26 7.83
CA PRO A 50 15.85 0.40 9.10
C PRO A 50 14.93 0.91 10.23
N GLU A 51 14.07 1.87 9.92
CA GLU A 51 13.09 2.42 10.85
C GLU A 51 12.06 1.36 11.26
N GLY A 52 11.53 0.60 10.29
CA GLY A 52 10.61 -0.52 10.53
C GLY A 52 11.18 -1.55 11.49
N ARG A 53 12.41 -2.03 11.22
CA ARG A 53 13.11 -2.97 12.11
C ARG A 53 13.31 -2.40 13.51
N SER A 54 13.68 -1.12 13.63
CA SER A 54 13.89 -0.48 14.94
C SER A 54 12.61 -0.39 15.79
N VAL A 55 11.45 -0.19 15.15
CA VAL A 55 10.14 -0.18 15.84
C VAL A 55 9.79 -1.56 16.34
N GLU A 56 10.04 -2.59 15.53
CA GLU A 56 9.81 -3.99 15.91
C GLU A 56 10.71 -4.41 17.08
N GLU A 57 12.01 -4.09 17.02
CA GLU A 57 12.96 -4.34 18.12
C GLU A 57 12.52 -3.68 19.44
N GLN A 58 12.06 -2.42 19.38
CA GLN A 58 11.55 -1.70 20.56
C GLN A 58 10.28 -2.36 21.12
N TYR A 59 9.40 -2.83 20.25
CA TYR A 59 8.19 -3.55 20.65
C TYR A 59 8.55 -4.87 21.34
N GLU A 60 9.43 -5.67 20.75
CA GLU A 60 9.91 -6.93 21.33
C GLU A 60 10.59 -6.71 22.69
N ALA A 61 11.46 -5.70 22.80
CA ALA A 61 12.12 -5.36 24.05
C ALA A 61 11.11 -5.02 25.16
N ARG A 62 10.04 -4.27 24.83
CA ARG A 62 8.96 -3.96 25.77
C ARG A 62 8.19 -5.22 26.20
N GLN A 63 7.86 -6.10 25.25
CA GLN A 63 7.16 -7.34 25.53
C GLN A 63 7.97 -8.27 26.44
N LYS A 64 9.28 -8.38 26.17
CA LYS A 64 10.20 -9.15 27.02
C LYS A 64 10.28 -8.58 28.43
N ALA A 65 10.47 -7.27 28.57
CA ALA A 65 10.51 -6.62 29.88
C ALA A 65 9.20 -6.81 30.66
N ALA A 66 8.05 -6.74 29.98
CA ALA A 66 6.75 -7.01 30.59
C ALA A 66 6.63 -8.46 31.06
N ALA A 67 7.05 -9.43 30.23
CA ALA A 67 7.03 -10.85 30.57
C ALA A 67 7.93 -11.15 31.78
N GLU A 68 9.16 -10.65 31.79
CA GLU A 68 10.10 -10.77 32.91
C GLU A 68 9.50 -10.20 34.20
N ARG A 69 8.84 -9.04 34.12
CA ARG A 69 8.20 -8.42 35.28
C ARG A 69 7.06 -9.29 35.83
N VAL A 70 6.23 -9.86 34.97
CA VAL A 70 5.15 -10.77 35.39
C VAL A 70 5.72 -12.02 36.04
N GLU A 71 6.81 -12.57 35.50
CA GLU A 71 7.48 -13.74 36.06
C GLU A 71 8.05 -13.46 37.46
N GLN A 72 8.70 -12.30 37.65
CA GLN A 72 9.17 -11.87 38.97
C GLN A 72 8.03 -11.80 39.99
N ILE A 73 6.89 -11.20 39.62
CA ILE A 73 5.72 -11.11 40.50
C ILE A 73 5.24 -12.51 40.91
N ARG A 74 5.15 -13.45 39.95
CA ARG A 74 4.74 -14.83 40.23
C ARG A 74 5.71 -15.52 41.19
N ARG A 75 7.03 -15.34 41.01
CA ARG A 75 8.04 -15.89 41.92
C ARG A 75 7.89 -15.32 43.33
N SER A 76 7.77 -14.00 43.47
CA SER A 76 7.56 -13.35 44.77
C SER A 76 6.32 -13.87 45.50
N MET A 77 5.24 -14.21 44.78
CA MET A 77 4.03 -14.81 45.37
C MET A 77 4.19 -16.26 45.83
N HIS A 78 5.13 -17.02 45.27
CA HIS A 78 5.38 -18.41 45.68
C HIS A 78 6.43 -18.54 46.78
N GLU A 79 7.35 -17.57 46.87
CA GLU A 79 8.43 -17.55 47.86
C GLU A 79 8.02 -16.85 49.18
N SER A 80 6.85 -16.20 49.18
CA SER A 80 6.23 -15.58 50.37
C SER A 80 5.28 -16.50 51.11
#